data_AF-A0A550GTF8-F1
#
_entry.id   AF-A0A550GTF8-F1
#
_cell.length_a   1.000
_cell.length_b   1.000
_cell.length_c   1.000
_cell.angle_alpha   90.00
_cell.angle_beta   90.00
_cell.angle_gamma   90.00
#
_symmetry.space_group_name_H-M   'P 1'
#
loop_
_entity.id
_entity.type
_entity.pdbx_description
1 polymer ?
#
loop_
_entity_poly.entity_id
_entity_poly.type
_entity_poly.pdbx_seq_one_letter_code
_entity_poly.pdbx_strand_id
1 'polypeptide(L)'
;MKFPERVYTEKEVKIAKELIDKGYKHNLKVEGSMKFEQKVNEALKMVKTAGYYEFLRTYIKKIVEIDGLTQLRETEAVVWANKFAVENPVDSASLLIQKANHMKEYLEGELYYGGNAEQRSVEKRIKFLEVLEEKSQDGNVKEECARLLQMWDDSSTVF
;
A
#
# COMPACT_ATOMS: atom_id res chain seq x y z
N MET A 1 22.09 -1.78 12.48
CA MET A 1 20.93 -2.11 13.35
C MET A 1 19.91 -2.88 12.52
N LYS A 2 19.29 -3.93 13.08
CA LYS A 2 18.29 -4.76 12.39
C LYS A 2 16.90 -4.15 12.61
N PHE A 3 16.04 -4.18 11.59
CA PHE A 3 14.64 -3.83 11.76
C PHE A 3 13.97 -4.77 12.78
N PRO A 4 13.15 -4.25 13.71
CA PRO A 4 12.48 -5.06 14.72
C PRO A 4 11.69 -6.23 14.11
N GLU A 5 11.63 -7.35 14.83
CA GLU A 5 10.79 -8.47 14.37
C GLU A 5 9.30 -8.14 14.48
N ARG A 6 8.96 -7.33 15.48
CA ARG A 6 7.65 -6.73 15.67
C ARG A 6 7.76 -5.24 15.96
N VAL A 7 6.73 -4.49 15.57
CA VAL A 7 6.57 -3.07 15.84
C VAL A 7 5.34 -2.90 16.72
N TYR A 8 5.47 -3.12 18.02
CA TYR A 8 4.30 -3.11 18.94
C TYR A 8 4.49 -2.17 20.13
N THR A 9 5.67 -2.17 20.73
CA THR A 9 6.01 -1.28 21.85
C THR A 9 6.53 0.06 21.34
N GLU A 10 6.40 1.12 22.15
CA GLU A 10 6.95 2.45 21.83
C GLU A 10 8.44 2.40 21.47
N LYS A 11 9.21 1.55 22.16
CA LYS A 11 10.63 1.34 21.88
C LYS A 11 10.85 0.73 20.49
N GLU A 12 10.05 -0.27 20.11
CA GLU A 12 10.15 -0.91 18.79
C GLU A 12 9.72 0.05 17.68
N VAL A 13 8.64 0.80 17.88
CA VAL A 13 8.19 1.86 16.95
C VAL A 13 9.31 2.88 16.74
N LYS A 14 9.92 3.36 17.82
CA LYS A 14 11.03 4.32 17.75
C LYS A 14 12.23 3.76 16.97
N ILE A 15 12.64 2.52 17.24
CA ILE A 15 13.75 1.86 16.53
C ILE A 15 13.42 1.68 15.04
N ALA A 16 12.20 1.23 14.71
CA ALA A 16 11.75 1.06 13.34
C ALA A 16 11.78 2.39 12.58
N LYS A 17 11.25 3.46 13.19
CA LYS A 17 11.26 4.81 12.64
C LYS A 17 12.69 5.33 12.43
N GLU A 18 13.56 5.23 13.43
CA GLU A 18 14.96 5.68 13.33
C GLU A 18 15.73 4.97 12.20
N LEU A 19 15.43 3.69 11.96
CA LEU A 19 16.02 2.95 10.84
C LEU A 19 15.51 3.47 9.50
N ILE A 20 14.20 3.67 9.35
CA ILE A 20 13.59 4.21 8.14
C ILE A 20 14.09 5.63 7.85
N ASP A 21 14.19 6.48 8.87
CA ASP A 21 14.72 7.85 8.76
C ASP A 21 16.20 7.85 8.30
N LYS A 22 16.96 6.78 8.60
CA LYS A 22 18.32 6.54 8.10
C LYS A 22 18.38 5.86 6.73
N GLY A 23 17.23 5.68 6.06
CA GLY A 23 17.14 5.10 4.72
C GLY A 23 17.01 3.58 4.68
N TYR A 24 16.64 2.92 5.79
CA TYR A 24 16.35 1.48 5.78
C TYR A 24 15.17 1.17 4.84
N LYS A 25 15.30 0.10 4.07
CA LYS A 25 14.27 -0.41 3.17
C LYS A 25 14.18 -1.92 3.28
N HIS A 26 12.97 -2.44 3.33
CA HIS A 26 12.76 -3.89 3.33
C HIS A 26 13.13 -4.50 1.98
N ASN A 27 13.47 -5.79 2.02
CA ASN A 27 13.37 -6.64 0.85
C ASN A 27 11.94 -7.19 0.81
N LEU A 28 11.06 -6.52 0.06
CA LEU A 28 9.64 -6.85 -0.01
C LEU A 28 9.46 -8.30 -0.50
N LYS A 29 8.75 -9.11 0.28
CA LYS A 29 8.39 -10.49 -0.09
C LYS A 29 6.91 -10.62 -0.41
N VAL A 30 6.58 -11.52 -1.32
CA VAL A 30 5.22 -11.95 -1.58
C VAL A 30 5.15 -13.43 -1.20
N GLU A 31 4.14 -13.82 -0.42
CA GLU A 31 3.96 -15.20 0.05
C GLU A 31 2.51 -15.62 -0.19
N GLY A 32 2.29 -16.61 -1.05
CA GLY A 32 0.96 -17.12 -1.35
C GLY A 32 0.96 -18.20 -2.42
N SER A 33 -0.21 -18.47 -2.98
CA SER A 33 -0.36 -19.32 -4.16
C SER A 33 0.30 -18.68 -5.39
N MET A 34 0.70 -19.50 -6.35
CA MET A 34 1.33 -19.02 -7.59
C MET A 34 0.47 -17.97 -8.32
N LYS A 35 -0.86 -18.16 -8.34
CA LYS A 35 -1.80 -17.23 -8.97
C LYS A 35 -1.85 -15.89 -8.24
N PHE A 36 -1.84 -15.92 -6.91
CA PHE A 36 -1.79 -14.72 -6.09
C PHE A 36 -0.48 -13.95 -6.30
N GLU A 37 0.65 -14.66 -6.27
CA GLU A 37 1.96 -14.04 -6.49
C GLU A 37 2.07 -13.36 -7.85
N GLN A 38 1.54 -13.98 -8.91
CA GLN A 38 1.50 -13.37 -10.25
C GLN A 38 0.73 -12.04 -10.24
N LYS A 39 -0.45 -12.01 -9.62
CA LYS A 39 -1.30 -10.82 -9.53
C LYS A 39 -0.69 -9.70 -8.70
N VAL A 40 -0.11 -10.04 -7.55
CA VAL A 40 0.62 -9.06 -6.74
C VAL A 40 1.80 -8.50 -7.54
N ASN A 41 2.50 -9.33 -8.30
CA ASN A 41 3.61 -8.86 -9.15
C ASN A 41 3.14 -7.92 -10.26
N GLU A 42 1.94 -8.09 -10.81
CA GLU A 42 1.34 -7.13 -11.74
C GLU A 42 1.04 -5.79 -11.07
N ALA A 43 0.45 -5.81 -9.87
CA ALA A 43 0.26 -4.60 -9.07
C ALA A 43 1.61 -3.91 -8.74
N LEU A 44 2.65 -4.69 -8.40
CA LEU A 44 3.98 -4.15 -8.15
C LEU A 44 4.63 -3.53 -9.40
N LYS A 45 4.29 -3.97 -10.61
CA LYS A 45 4.71 -3.28 -11.85
C LYS A 45 4.08 -1.89 -11.92
N MET A 46 2.79 -1.75 -11.62
CA MET A 46 2.11 -0.46 -11.58
C MET A 46 2.74 0.48 -10.54
N VAL A 47 3.04 -0.05 -9.34
CA VAL A 47 3.74 0.69 -8.29
C VAL A 47 5.12 1.19 -8.76
N LYS A 48 5.87 0.37 -9.50
CA LYS A 48 7.16 0.75 -10.08
C LYS A 48 7.03 1.82 -11.16
N THR A 49 6.06 1.67 -12.08
CA THR A 49 5.76 2.66 -13.12
C THR A 49 5.46 4.04 -12.52
N ALA A 50 4.68 4.09 -11.45
CA ALA A 50 4.37 5.34 -10.75
C ALA A 50 5.58 5.93 -9.98
N GLY A 51 6.63 5.14 -9.72
CA GLY A 51 7.80 5.54 -8.92
C GLY A 51 7.62 5.36 -7.41
N TYR A 52 6.61 4.59 -6.97
CA TYR A 52 6.25 4.41 -5.56
C TYR A 52 6.88 3.15 -4.93
N TYR A 53 7.68 2.38 -5.66
CA TYR A 53 8.21 1.11 -5.17
C TYR A 53 9.09 1.27 -3.93
N GLU A 54 9.94 2.29 -3.90
CA GLU A 54 10.80 2.58 -2.75
C GLU A 54 9.98 3.01 -1.53
N PHE A 55 8.91 3.78 -1.72
CA PHE A 55 7.97 4.12 -0.66
C PHE A 55 7.29 2.85 -0.11
N LEU A 56 6.74 2.00 -0.99
CA LEU A 56 6.07 0.77 -0.58
C LEU A 56 6.97 -0.13 0.28
N ARG A 57 8.19 -0.44 -0.20
CA ARG A 57 9.13 -1.33 0.52
C ARG A 57 9.81 -0.67 1.72
N THR A 58 9.69 0.65 1.89
CA THR A 58 10.15 1.32 3.12
C THR A 58 9.25 0.93 4.29
N TYR A 59 7.95 0.85 4.06
CA TYR A 59 6.96 0.62 5.12
C TYR A 59 6.41 -0.80 5.14
N ILE A 60 6.39 -1.51 4.00
CA ILE A 60 5.86 -2.87 3.91
C ILE A 60 6.99 -3.87 3.71
N LYS A 61 7.04 -4.84 4.60
CA LYS A 61 7.99 -5.96 4.60
C LYS A 61 7.51 -7.13 3.76
N LYS A 62 6.21 -7.46 3.84
CA LYS A 62 5.62 -8.58 3.08
C LYS A 62 4.18 -8.31 2.65
N ILE A 63 3.76 -9.02 1.60
CA ILE A 63 2.37 -9.18 1.17
C ILE A 63 2.04 -10.67 1.24
N VAL A 64 1.04 -11.04 2.02
CA VAL A 64 0.70 -12.44 2.32
C VAL A 64 -0.74 -12.74 1.89
N GLU A 65 -0.94 -13.83 1.16
CA GLU A 65 -2.28 -14.32 0.81
C GLU A 65 -3.00 -14.84 2.06
N ILE A 66 -4.26 -14.42 2.23
CA ILE A 66 -5.16 -14.95 3.25
C ILE A 66 -6.57 -15.16 2.67
N ASP A 67 -7.38 -16.00 3.32
CA ASP A 67 -8.80 -16.17 2.97
C ASP A 67 -9.72 -15.10 3.60
N GLY A 68 -9.20 -14.34 4.57
CA GLY A 68 -9.95 -13.30 5.30
C GLY A 68 -9.94 -11.92 4.61
N LEU A 69 -10.30 -10.88 5.37
CA LEU A 69 -10.33 -9.50 4.90
C LEU A 69 -8.92 -8.91 4.75
N THR A 70 -8.70 -8.22 3.63
CA THR A 70 -7.46 -7.49 3.35
C THR A 70 -7.21 -6.42 4.40
N GLN A 71 -6.04 -6.45 5.04
CA GLN A 71 -5.69 -5.54 6.13
C GLN A 71 -4.19 -5.33 6.24
N LEU A 72 -3.79 -4.22 6.86
CA LEU A 72 -2.43 -4.03 7.34
C LEU A 72 -2.28 -4.75 8.68
N ARG A 73 -1.12 -5.36 8.89
CA ARG A 73 -0.65 -5.92 10.16
C ARG A 73 0.53 -5.07 10.58
N GLU A 74 0.25 -3.97 11.28
CA GLU A 74 1.22 -2.94 11.65
C GLU A 74 2.38 -3.54 12.44
N THR A 75 2.04 -4.41 13.39
CA THR A 75 3.01 -5.08 14.27
C THR A 75 4.01 -5.95 13.51
N GLU A 76 3.73 -6.32 12.26
CA GLU A 76 4.61 -7.16 11.44
C GLU A 76 5.14 -6.42 10.21
N ALA A 77 4.64 -5.20 9.94
CA ALA A 77 4.78 -4.46 8.69
C ALA A 77 4.33 -5.30 7.47
N VAL A 78 3.23 -6.04 7.59
CA VAL A 78 2.74 -6.98 6.57
C VAL A 78 1.37 -6.57 6.06
N VAL A 79 1.15 -6.65 4.75
CA VAL A 79 -0.19 -6.59 4.17
C VAL A 79 -0.71 -8.02 4.05
N TRP A 80 -1.79 -8.31 4.75
CA TRP A 80 -2.60 -9.49 4.46
C TRP A 80 -3.57 -9.12 3.34
N ALA A 81 -3.54 -9.84 2.23
CA ALA A 81 -4.40 -9.57 1.09
C ALA A 81 -5.20 -10.81 0.71
N ASN A 82 -6.50 -10.58 0.51
CA ASN A 82 -7.39 -11.57 -0.06
C ASN A 82 -7.10 -11.72 -1.57
N LYS A 83 -7.23 -12.94 -2.11
CA LYS A 83 -7.11 -13.20 -3.55
C LYS A 83 -7.98 -12.29 -4.43
N PHE A 84 -9.16 -11.89 -3.94
CA PHE A 84 -10.07 -11.01 -4.66
C PHE A 84 -9.57 -9.56 -4.71
N ALA A 85 -8.83 -9.12 -3.70
CA ALA A 85 -8.27 -7.77 -3.61
C ALA A 85 -7.05 -7.55 -4.52
N VAL A 86 -6.58 -8.60 -5.20
CA VAL A 86 -5.47 -8.55 -6.16
C VAL A 86 -5.91 -8.85 -7.59
N GLU A 87 -7.22 -9.05 -7.84
CA GLU A 87 -7.73 -9.37 -9.19
C GLU A 87 -7.49 -8.23 -10.19
N ASN A 88 -7.69 -6.98 -9.75
CA ASN A 88 -7.42 -5.80 -10.54
C ASN A 88 -6.06 -5.22 -10.14
N PRO A 89 -5.06 -5.22 -11.03
CA PRO A 89 -3.70 -4.79 -10.67
C PRO A 89 -3.58 -3.29 -10.39
N VAL A 90 -4.40 -2.44 -11.02
CA VAL A 90 -4.39 -0.98 -10.79
C VAL A 90 -5.00 -0.65 -9.42
N ASP A 91 -6.19 -1.21 -9.15
CA ASP A 91 -6.86 -1.05 -7.86
C ASP A 91 -6.00 -1.63 -6.72
N SER A 92 -5.46 -2.83 -6.90
CA SER A 92 -4.58 -3.49 -5.94
C SER A 92 -3.30 -2.68 -5.67
N ALA A 93 -2.69 -2.10 -6.71
CA ALA A 93 -1.52 -1.23 -6.54
C ALA A 93 -1.86 -0.01 -5.67
N SER A 94 -2.98 0.66 -5.94
CA SER A 94 -3.43 1.80 -5.12
C SER A 94 -3.70 1.39 -3.66
N LEU A 95 -4.27 0.20 -3.45
CA LEU A 95 -4.53 -0.37 -2.12
C LEU A 95 -3.23 -0.67 -1.36
N LEU A 96 -2.19 -1.19 -2.03
CA LEU A 96 -0.89 -1.40 -1.41
C LEU A 96 -0.24 -0.07 -0.97
N ILE A 97 -0.36 0.98 -1.78
CA ILE A 97 0.13 2.31 -1.41
C ILE A 97 -0.66 2.90 -0.24
N GLN A 98 -1.98 2.68 -0.21
CA GLN A 98 -2.83 3.02 0.94
C GLN A 98 -2.31 2.37 2.23
N LYS A 99 -2.07 1.04 2.21
CA LYS A 99 -1.57 0.32 3.40
C LYS A 99 -0.15 0.73 3.78
N ALA A 100 0.71 1.04 2.83
CA ALA A 100 2.04 1.60 3.11
C ALA A 100 1.96 2.97 3.80
N ASN A 101 1.01 3.82 3.39
CA ASN A 101 0.77 5.10 4.05
C ASN A 101 0.23 4.94 5.47
N HIS A 102 -0.69 4.00 5.70
CA HIS A 102 -1.14 3.68 7.06
C HIS A 102 0.01 3.23 7.95
N MET A 103 0.91 2.40 7.43
CA MET A 103 2.09 1.98 8.18
C MET A 103 3.05 3.14 8.47
N LYS A 104 3.17 4.11 7.57
CA LYS A 104 3.89 5.37 7.83
C LYS A 104 3.26 6.14 8.98
N GLU A 105 1.95 6.37 8.94
CA GLU A 105 1.21 7.09 9.98
C GLU A 105 1.34 6.40 11.34
N TYR A 106 1.23 5.07 11.37
CA TYR A 106 1.44 4.25 12.56
C TYR A 106 2.83 4.48 13.19
N LEU A 107 3.89 4.52 12.37
CA LEU A 107 5.25 4.75 12.85
C LEU A 107 5.52 6.20 13.27
N GLU A 108 4.82 7.16 12.65
CA GLU A 108 4.92 8.58 12.97
C GLU A 108 4.11 8.98 14.21
N GLY A 109 3.24 8.08 14.70
CA GLY A 109 2.35 8.35 15.83
C GLY A 109 1.15 9.22 15.46
N GLU A 110 0.86 9.35 14.16
CA GLU A 110 -0.31 10.07 13.66
C GLU A 110 -1.59 9.27 13.94
N LEU A 111 -2.69 9.97 14.22
CA LEU A 111 -3.97 9.31 14.44
C LEU A 111 -4.45 8.67 13.12
N TYR A 112 -4.27 7.37 12.98
CA TYR A 112 -4.53 6.59 11.76
C TYR A 112 -5.91 5.90 11.73
N TYR A 113 -6.80 6.29 12.64
CA TYR A 113 -8.19 5.83 12.71
C TYR A 113 -9.18 6.99 12.76
N GLY A 114 -10.44 6.74 12.36
CA GLY A 114 -11.51 7.73 12.26
C GLY A 114 -11.56 8.46 10.92
N GLY A 115 -12.59 9.28 10.71
CA GLY A 115 -12.90 9.88 9.40
C GLY A 115 -11.75 10.68 8.76
N ASN A 116 -10.97 11.42 9.55
CA ASN A 116 -9.81 12.15 9.04
C ASN A 116 -8.71 11.22 8.51
N ALA A 117 -8.51 10.06 9.14
CA ALA A 117 -7.54 9.07 8.67
C ALA A 117 -8.05 8.39 7.39
N GLU A 118 -9.34 8.06 7.33
CA GLU A 118 -9.97 7.53 6.12
C GLU A 118 -9.87 8.50 4.94
N GLN A 119 -10.10 9.79 5.17
CA GLN A 119 -9.93 10.82 4.13
C GLN A 119 -8.50 10.84 3.58
N ARG A 120 -7.48 10.95 4.45
CA ARG A 120 -6.07 10.96 4.02
C ARG A 120 -5.69 9.68 3.28
N SER A 121 -6.26 8.56 3.70
CA SER A 121 -6.10 7.25 3.07
C SER A 121 -6.63 7.23 1.63
N VAL A 122 -7.84 7.74 1.43
CA VAL A 122 -8.47 7.86 0.10
C VAL A 122 -7.69 8.84 -0.78
N GLU A 123 -7.33 10.01 -0.26
CA GLU A 123 -6.49 10.99 -0.98
C GLU A 123 -5.18 10.36 -1.46
N LYS A 124 -4.57 9.47 -0.66
CA LYS A 124 -3.33 8.80 -1.05
C LYS A 124 -3.53 7.84 -2.22
N ARG A 125 -4.69 7.16 -2.30
CA ARG A 125 -5.03 6.31 -3.44
C ARG A 125 -5.25 7.14 -4.70
N ILE A 126 -6.01 8.24 -4.60
CA ILE A 126 -6.27 9.17 -5.71
C ILE A 126 -4.95 9.69 -6.26
N LYS A 127 -4.08 10.25 -5.40
CA LYS A 127 -2.75 10.76 -5.79
C LYS A 127 -1.88 9.70 -6.47
N PHE A 128 -1.99 8.43 -6.06
CA PHE A 128 -1.26 7.35 -6.72
C PHE A 128 -1.80 7.07 -8.12
N LEU A 129 -3.13 7.01 -8.27
CA LEU A 129 -3.81 6.75 -9.55
C LEU A 129 -3.52 7.84 -10.58
N GLU A 130 -3.59 9.12 -10.18
CA GLU A 130 -3.23 10.26 -11.05
C GLU A 130 -1.80 10.13 -11.59
N VAL A 131 -0.84 9.82 -10.71
CA VAL A 131 0.57 9.66 -11.12
C VAL A 131 0.76 8.42 -12.01
N LEU A 132 0.05 7.33 -11.73
CA LEU A 132 0.13 6.13 -12.55
C LEU A 132 -0.46 6.37 -13.95
N GLU A 133 -1.60 7.06 -14.04
CA GLU A 133 -2.24 7.43 -15.30
C GLU A 133 -1.31 8.29 -16.16
N GLU A 134 -0.69 9.31 -15.56
CA GLU A 134 0.25 10.21 -16.25
C GLU A 134 1.47 9.45 -16.78
N LYS A 135 2.08 8.61 -15.95
CA LYS A 135 3.36 7.93 -16.27
C LYS A 135 3.19 6.68 -17.13
N SER A 136 2.05 6.01 -17.09
CA SER A 136 1.83 4.81 -17.87
C SER A 136 1.87 5.11 -19.37
N GLN A 137 2.35 4.16 -20.16
CA GLN A 137 2.23 4.17 -21.62
C GLN A 137 1.16 3.19 -22.12
N ASP A 138 0.65 2.34 -21.23
CA ASP A 138 -0.39 1.36 -21.54
C ASP A 138 -1.77 2.02 -21.44
N GLY A 139 -2.49 2.05 -22.56
CA GLY A 139 -3.83 2.64 -22.65
C GLY A 139 -4.84 1.98 -21.71
N ASN A 140 -4.75 0.67 -21.48
CA ASN A 140 -5.67 -0.04 -20.57
C ASN A 140 -5.43 0.38 -19.12
N VAL A 141 -4.17 0.60 -18.74
CA VAL A 141 -3.84 1.09 -17.39
C VAL A 141 -4.38 2.51 -17.18
N LYS A 142 -4.28 3.38 -18.21
CA LYS A 142 -4.82 4.73 -18.13
C LYS A 142 -6.34 4.74 -18.01
N GLU A 143 -7.03 3.99 -18.86
CA GLU A 143 -8.48 3.86 -18.83
C GLU A 143 -8.96 3.35 -17.47
N GLU A 144 -8.27 2.36 -16.92
CA GLU A 144 -8.60 1.81 -15.61
C GLU A 144 -8.31 2.80 -14.46
N CYS A 145 -7.24 3.60 -14.54
CA CYS A 145 -7.01 4.68 -13.57
C CYS A 145 -8.13 5.71 -13.62
N ALA A 146 -8.50 6.19 -14.82
CA ALA A 146 -9.59 7.14 -15.01
C ALA A 146 -10.92 6.61 -14.47
N ARG A 147 -11.24 5.33 -14.75
CA ARG A 147 -12.44 4.66 -14.23
C ARG A 147 -12.46 4.65 -12.69
N LEU A 148 -11.35 4.29 -12.05
CA LEU A 148 -11.24 4.27 -10.59
C LEU A 148 -11.31 5.69 -9.99
N LEU A 149 -10.66 6.67 -10.60
CA LEU A 149 -10.72 8.07 -10.18
C LEU A 149 -12.14 8.61 -10.23
N GLN A 150 -12.89 8.33 -11.31
CA GLN A 150 -14.29 8.72 -11.41
C GLN A 150 -15.14 8.09 -10.30
N MET A 151 -14.92 6.79 -10.00
CA MET A 151 -15.64 6.14 -8.90
C MET A 151 -15.41 6.81 -7.54
N TRP A 152 -14.21 7.32 -7.28
CA TRP A 152 -13.91 8.06 -6.05
C TRP A 152 -14.58 9.42 -6.01
N ASP A 153 -14.62 10.13 -7.15
CA ASP A 153 -15.31 11.42 -7.28
C ASP A 153 -16.82 11.25 -7.02
N ASP A 154 -17.44 10.29 -7.69
CA ASP A 154 -18.86 9.96 -7.52
C ASP A 154 -19.18 9.57 -6.06
N SER A 155 -18.30 8.81 -5.41
CA SER A 155 -18.47 8.42 -4.00
C SER A 155 -18.31 9.59 -3.03
N SER A 156 -17.49 10.60 -3.37
CA SER A 156 -17.27 11.79 -2.55
C SER A 156 -18.46 12.76 -2.57
N THR A 157 -19.29 12.70 -3.62
CA THR A 157 -20.54 13.49 -3.72
C THR A 157 -21.69 12.98 -2.83
N VAL A 158 -21.47 11.90 -2.07
CA VAL A 158 -22.44 11.31 -1.13
C VAL A 158 -22.25 11.82 0.31
N PHE A 159 -21.28 12.70 0.56
CA PHE A 159 -21.04 13.34 1.87
C PHE A 159 -21.45 14.81 1.91
#